data_AF-A0AAW5LD17-F1
#
_entry.id   AF-A0AAW5LD17-F1
#
_cell.length_a   1.000
_cell.length_b   1.000
_cell.length_c   1.000
_cell.angle_alpha   90.00
_cell.angle_beta   90.00
_cell.angle_gamma   90.00
#
_symmetry.space_group_name_H-M   'P 1'
#
loop_
_entity.id
_entity.type
_entity.pdbx_description
1 polymer ?
#
loop_
_entity_poly.entity_id
_entity_poly.type
_entity_poly.pdbx_seq_one_letter_code
_entity_poly.pdbx_strand_id
1 'polypeptide(L)' 'MINPSCAGFSLISASRQDTTETLRQIKVHNDTYREICRKQGGNDGR' A
#
# COMPACT_ATOMS: atom_id res chain seq x y z
N MET A 1 -4.95 10.25 14.09
CA MET A 1 -4.15 9.02 14.21
C MET A 1 -4.22 8.27 12.90
N ILE A 2 -3.10 8.03 12.22
CA ILE A 2 -3.05 7.15 11.05
C ILE A 2 -3.15 5.73 11.60
N ASN A 3 -4.23 5.01 11.30
CA ASN A 3 -4.39 3.64 11.74
C ASN A 3 -3.35 2.77 11.00
N PRO A 4 -2.35 2.18 11.68
CA PRO A 4 -1.32 1.36 11.03
C PRO A 4 -1.82 -0.04 10.67
N SER A 5 -3.13 -0.29 10.80
CA SER A 5 -3.74 -1.57 10.44
C SER A 5 -3.87 -1.70 8.93
N CYS A 6 -3.34 -2.80 8.40
CA CYS A 6 -3.49 -3.18 7.00
C CYS A 6 -4.92 -3.52 6.61
N ALA A 7 -5.80 -3.76 7.59
CA ALA A 7 -7.19 -4.14 7.35
C ALA A 7 -8.02 -3.06 6.64
N GLY A 8 -7.59 -1.79 6.70
CA GLY A 8 -8.29 -0.66 6.08
C GLY A 8 -7.79 -0.27 4.69
N PHE A 9 -6.74 -0.91 4.17
CA PHE A 9 -6.04 -0.49 2.96
C PHE A 9 -5.72 -1.67 2.04
N SER A 10 -5.66 -1.41 0.74
CA SER A 10 -5.25 -2.38 -0.28
C SER A 10 -4.28 -1.77 -1.28
N LEU A 11 -3.60 -2.62 -2.04
CA LEU A 11 -2.77 -2.19 -3.15
C LEU A 11 -3.64 -1.58 -4.26
N ILE A 12 -3.15 -0.49 -4.84
CA ILE A 12 -3.82 0.20 -5.95
C ILE A 12 -3.03 -0.06 -7.24
N SER A 13 -3.75 -0.44 -8.31
CA SER A 13 -3.17 -0.61 -9.64
C SER A 13 -3.22 0.70 -10.41
N ALA A 14 -2.11 1.07 -11.04
CA ALA A 14 -2.03 2.23 -11.92
C ALA A 14 -2.66 1.96 -13.29
N SER A 15 -3.28 2.99 -13.87
CA SER A 15 -3.76 3.05 -15.24
C SER A 15 -2.73 3.69 -16.17
N ARG A 16 -2.73 3.31 -17.45
CA ARG A 16 -1.92 3.98 -18.49
C ARG A 16 -2.37 5.42 -18.78
N GLN A 17 -3.61 5.75 -18.40
CA GLN A 17 -4.18 7.09 -18.57
C GLN A 17 -3.88 8.01 -17.38
N ASP A 18 -3.26 7.47 -16.31
CA ASP A 18 -2.94 8.27 -15.14
C ASP A 18 -1.91 9.35 -15.46
N THR A 19 -2.09 10.51 -14.83
CA THR A 19 -1.08 11.56 -14.87
C THR A 19 0.16 11.17 -14.08
N THR A 20 1.28 11.81 -14.37
CA THR A 20 2.53 11.61 -13.61
C THR A 20 2.33 11.82 -12.10
N GLU A 21 1.49 12.78 -11.69
CA GLU A 21 1.23 13.04 -10.28
C GLU A 21 0.41 11.91 -9.63
N THR A 22 -0.62 11.42 -10.31
CA THR A 22 -1.40 10.26 -9.87
C THR A 22 -0.50 9.03 -9.69
N LEU A 23 0.40 8.78 -10.64
CA LEU A 23 1.37 7.66 -10.55
C LEU A 23 2.31 7.79 -9.35
N ARG A 24 2.77 9.01 -9.02
CA ARG A 24 3.59 9.27 -7.84
C ARG A 24 2.82 8.95 -6.55
N GLN A 25 1.56 9.36 -6.47
CA GLN A 25 0.73 9.09 -5.29
C GLN A 25 0.44 7.61 -5.11
N ILE A 26 0.12 6.89 -6.20
CA ILE A 26 -0.06 5.43 -6.19
C ILE A 26 1.21 4.73 -5.70
N LYS A 27 2.38 5.19 -6.17
CA LYS A 27 3.67 4.64 -5.71
C LYS A 27 3.86 4.82 -4.21
N VAL A 28 3.72 6.05 -3.70
CA VAL A 28 3.88 6.34 -2.27
C VAL A 28 2.90 5.53 -1.42
N HIS A 29 1.63 5.43 -1.85
CA HIS A 29 0.62 4.60 -1.17
C HIS A 29 1.04 3.13 -1.10
N ASN A 30 1.41 2.53 -2.23
CA ASN A 30 1.77 1.11 -2.29
C ASN A 30 3.08 0.81 -1.53
N ASP A 31 4.04 1.72 -1.56
CA ASP A 31 5.29 1.60 -0.80
C ASP A 31 4.99 1.65 0.71
N THR A 32 4.19 2.62 1.15
CA THR A 32 3.76 2.75 2.56
C THR A 32 2.98 1.51 3.02
N TYR A 33 2.07 1.00 2.18
CA TYR A 33 1.35 -0.25 2.45
C TYR A 33 2.32 -1.41 2.67
N ARG A 34 3.33 -1.56 1.80
CA ARG A 34 4.34 -2.62 1.94
C ARG A 34 5.16 -2.47 3.21
N GLU A 35 5.53 -1.26 3.60
CA GLU A 35 6.29 -1.01 4.83
C GLU A 35 5.50 -1.36 6.10
N ILE A 36 4.22 -1.00 6.12
CA ILE A 36 3.32 -1.26 7.26
C ILE A 36 2.89 -2.73 7.31
N CYS A 37 2.60 -3.34 6.16
CA CYS A 37 1.97 -4.66 6.06
C CYS A 37 2.94 -5.83 5.92
N ARG A 38 4.16 -5.62 5.41
CA ARG A 38 5.19 -6.67 5.43
C ARG A 38 5.61 -7.05 6.85
N LYS A 39 5.46 -6.15 7.83
CA LYS A 39 5.73 -6.44 9.24
C LYS A 39 4.61 -7.27 9.89
N GLN A 40 3.41 -7.30 9.31
CA GLN A 40 2.26 -8.04 9.84
C GLN A 40 2.15 -9.47 9.27
N GLY A 41 2.63 -9.72 8.04
CA GLY A 41 2.62 -11.04 7.40
C GLY A 41 3.68 -12.04 7.90
N GLY A 42 4.23 -11.83 9.10
CA GLY A 42 5.24 -12.70 9.72
C GLY A 42 4.67 -13.68 10.76
N ASN A 43 3.36 -13.92 10.77
CA ASN A 43 2.73 -14.85 11.72
C ASN A 43 1.63 -15.73 11.11
N ASP A 44 1.76 -16.07 9.83
CA ASP A 44 0.89 -17.06 9.15
C ASP A 44 1.70 -18.31 8.76
N GLY A 45 2.37 -18.90 9.77
CA GLY A 45 3.12 -20.15 9.67
C GLY A 45 2.38 -21.32 10.31
N ARG A 46 1.17 -21.65 9.84
CA ARG A 46 0.59 -22.99 9.99
C ARG A 46 -0.11 -23.41 8.69
#